data_AF-A0A7S3UGX1-F1
#
_entry.id   AF-A0A7S3UGX1-F1
#
_cell.length_a   1.000
_cell.length_b   1.000
_cell.length_c   1.000
_cell.angle_alpha   90.00
_cell.angle_beta   90.00
_cell.angle_gamma   90.00
#
_symmetry.space_group_name_H-M   'P 1'
#
loop_
_entity.id
_entity.type
_entity.pdbx_description
1 polymer ?
#
loop_
_entity_poly.entity_id
_entity_poly.type
_entity_poly.pdbx_seq_one_letter_code
_entity_poly.pdbx_strand_id
1 'polypeptide(L)'
;MEYCPQIADVVFISTQCGQNRPVFYVLHSVTNAVVVVVRGTKSVADAVTDSFCDTARFTDSPIDEGYEVHRGMGIAANFVARTGMPYVLKALDKWKSNRLILLGHSLGAGTAILTGVLVT
;
A
#
# COMPACT_ATOMS: atom_id res chain seq x y z
N MET A 1 -11.24 -18.49 -6.33
CA MET A 1 -10.32 -18.77 -5.22
C MET A 1 -10.12 -17.47 -4.45
N GLU A 2 -10.78 -17.34 -3.31
CA GLU A 2 -10.77 -16.14 -2.49
C GLU A 2 -9.57 -16.22 -1.54
N TYR A 3 -8.44 -15.61 -1.94
CA TYR A 3 -7.24 -15.55 -1.10
C TYR A 3 -7.41 -14.47 -0.03
N CYS A 4 -8.12 -14.80 1.05
CA CYS A 4 -8.18 -13.98 2.25
C CYS A 4 -7.16 -14.53 3.27
N PRO A 5 -6.01 -13.88 3.49
CA PRO A 5 -5.04 -14.36 4.47
C PRO A 5 -5.64 -14.30 5.87
N GLN A 6 -5.63 -15.43 6.57
CA GLN A 6 -6.05 -15.49 7.97
C GLN A 6 -5.03 -14.73 8.84
N ILE A 7 -5.52 -13.77 9.62
CA ILE A 7 -4.70 -12.84 10.41
C ILE A 7 -4.44 -13.44 11.79
N ALA A 8 -3.16 -13.46 12.17
CA ALA A 8 -2.70 -13.90 13.48
C ALA A 8 -2.50 -12.72 14.44
N ASP A 9 -1.94 -11.60 13.94
CA ASP A 9 -1.65 -10.41 14.76
C ASP A 9 -1.79 -9.12 13.95
N VAL A 10 -2.11 -8.02 14.64
CA VAL A 10 -2.20 -6.66 14.06
C VAL A 10 -0.95 -5.89 14.48
N VAL A 11 -0.07 -5.59 13.53
CA VAL A 11 1.20 -4.90 13.81
C VAL A 11 1.00 -3.39 13.90
N PHE A 12 0.25 -2.82 12.95
CA PHE A 12 0.05 -1.39 12.86
C PHE A 12 -1.25 -1.05 12.12
N ILE A 13 -1.89 0.04 12.53
CA ILE A 13 -3.04 0.62 11.87
C ILE A 13 -2.74 2.09 11.61
N SER A 14 -2.75 2.51 10.35
CA SER A 14 -2.69 3.93 10.00
C SER A 14 -4.04 4.58 10.27
N THR A 15 -4.07 5.54 11.20
CA THR A 15 -5.26 6.35 11.50
C THR A 15 -5.28 7.66 10.71
N GLN A 16 -4.24 7.94 9.92
CA GLN A 16 -4.20 9.12 9.08
C GLN A 16 -5.19 8.96 7.91
N CYS A 17 -6.13 9.89 7.82
CA CYS A 17 -7.13 9.95 6.77
C CYS A 17 -7.12 11.36 6.18
N GLY A 18 -6.76 11.47 4.90
CA GLY A 18 -6.69 12.74 4.18
C GLY A 18 -6.41 12.51 2.70
N GLN A 19 -6.36 13.58 1.91
CA GLN A 19 -6.08 13.49 0.48
C GLN A 19 -4.73 12.81 0.25
N ASN A 20 -4.71 11.77 -0.60
CA ASN A 20 -3.54 10.93 -0.88
C ASN A 20 -2.88 10.27 0.35
N ARG A 21 -3.59 10.17 1.49
CA ARG A 21 -3.14 9.47 2.70
C ARG A 21 -4.14 8.38 3.06
N PRO A 22 -4.09 7.24 2.37
CA PRO A 22 -5.04 6.16 2.62
C PRO A 22 -4.81 5.55 4.00
N VAL A 23 -5.91 5.06 4.58
CA VAL A 23 -5.84 4.16 5.73
C VAL A 23 -5.27 2.83 5.23
N PHE A 24 -4.26 2.32 5.94
CA PHE A 24 -3.66 1.03 5.65
C PHE A 24 -3.34 0.29 6.96
N TYR A 25 -3.20 -1.02 6.84
CA TYR A 25 -2.97 -1.94 7.95
C TYR A 25 -1.70 -2.74 7.67
N VAL A 26 -0.88 -2.96 8.70
CA VAL A 26 0.22 -3.93 8.67
C VAL A 26 -0.14 -5.06 9.61
N LEU A 27 -0.17 -6.28 9.09
CA LEU A 27 -0.70 -7.46 9.76
C LEU A 27 0.29 -8.60 9.64
N HIS A 28 0.22 -9.57 10.55
CA HIS A 28 0.91 -10.85 10.45
C HIS A 28 -0.11 -11.95 10.23
N SER A 29 0.12 -12.83 9.25
CA SER A 29 -0.76 -13.94 8.93
C SER A 29 -0.34 -15.23 9.65
N VAL A 30 -1.30 -16.15 9.82
CA VAL A 30 -1.04 -17.50 10.34
C VAL A 30 -0.08 -18.31 9.45
N THR A 31 0.02 -17.94 8.16
CA THR A 31 0.92 -18.54 7.18
C THR A 31 2.32 -17.93 7.20
N ASN A 32 2.65 -17.19 8.26
CA ASN A 32 3.91 -16.47 8.46
C ASN A 32 4.25 -15.47 7.35
N ALA A 33 3.28 -14.69 6.90
CA ALA A 33 3.49 -13.56 6.00
C ALA A 33 3.19 -12.24 6.70
N VAL A 34 3.92 -11.19 6.34
CA VAL A 34 3.55 -9.81 6.68
C VAL A 34 2.65 -9.28 5.57
N VAL A 35 1.46 -8.80 5.93
CA VAL A 35 0.44 -8.36 4.99
C VAL A 35 0.21 -6.86 5.19
N VAL A 36 0.34 -6.08 4.13
CA VAL A 36 -0.08 -4.67 4.11
C VAL A 36 -1.37 -4.57 3.31
N VAL A 37 -2.42 -4.08 3.96
CA VAL A 37 -3.73 -3.88 3.32
C VAL A 37 -3.97 -2.39 3.18
N VAL A 38 -4.04 -1.89 1.95
CA VAL A 38 -4.37 -0.49 1.65
C VAL A 38 -5.87 -0.39 1.38
N ARG A 39 -6.57 0.37 2.23
CA ARG A 39 -8.01 0.60 2.08
C ARG A 39 -8.27 1.47 0.84
N GLY A 40 -9.27 1.10 0.05
CA GLY A 40 -9.84 2.00 -0.96
C GLY A 40 -10.57 3.19 -0.30
N THR A 41 -10.83 4.23 -1.09
CA THR A 41 -11.59 5.42 -0.66
C THR A 41 -13.05 5.08 -0.33
N LYS A 42 -13.67 5.88 0.53
CA LYS A 42 -15.05 5.66 1.04
C LYS A 42 -16.13 5.79 -0.04
N SER A 43 -15.83 6.41 -1.19
CA SER A 43 -16.74 6.50 -2.32
C SER A 43 -15.99 6.36 -3.65
N VAL A 44 -16.50 5.51 -4.54
CA VAL A 44 -16.02 5.41 -5.93
C VAL A 44 -16.26 6.73 -6.67
N ALA A 45 -17.28 7.50 -6.29
CA ALA A 45 -17.49 8.85 -6.80
C ALA A 45 -16.39 9.81 -6.35
N ASP A 46 -15.89 9.70 -5.11
CA ASP A 46 -14.70 10.46 -4.68
C ASP A 46 -13.46 10.03 -5.47
N ALA A 47 -13.30 8.73 -5.77
CA ALA A 47 -12.20 8.23 -6.59
C ALA A 47 -12.25 8.75 -8.04
N VAL A 48 -13.45 8.91 -8.62
CA VAL A 48 -13.65 9.48 -9.97
C VAL A 48 -13.47 11.01 -9.96
N THR A 49 -13.86 11.68 -8.88
CA THR A 49 -13.67 13.14 -8.75
C THR A 49 -12.22 13.49 -8.38
N ASP A 50 -11.49 12.61 -7.68
CA ASP A 50 -10.03 12.66 -7.46
C ASP A 50 -9.24 12.30 -8.73
N SER A 51 -9.85 11.60 -9.69
CA SER A 51 -9.25 11.33 -11.01
C SER A 51 -9.32 12.52 -11.97
N PHE A 52 -9.00 13.73 -11.47
CA PHE A 52 -8.40 14.72 -12.36
C PHE A 52 -7.20 14.03 -13.02
N CYS A 53 -7.31 13.80 -14.33
CA CYS A 53 -6.41 13.05 -15.21
C CYS A 53 -4.99 13.63 -15.27
N ASP A 54 -4.31 13.71 -14.14
CA ASP A 54 -2.95 14.22 -14.03
C ASP A 54 -2.01 13.04 -13.76
N THR A 55 -1.16 12.76 -14.73
CA THR A 55 -0.08 11.80 -14.60
C THR A 55 1.16 12.51 -14.08
N ALA A 56 1.91 11.84 -13.22
CA ALA A 56 3.19 12.34 -12.77
C ALA A 56 4.26 11.28 -13.02
N ARG A 57 5.47 11.74 -13.32
CA ARG A 57 6.64 10.86 -13.36
C ARG A 57 6.82 10.18 -12.01
N PHE A 58 7.04 8.88 -12.04
CA PHE A 58 7.23 8.08 -10.84
C PHE A 58 8.70 8.11 -10.39
N THR A 59 9.18 9.31 -10.05
CA THR A 59 10.60 9.61 -9.81
C THR A 59 11.19 8.96 -8.56
N ASP A 60 10.35 8.51 -7.63
CA ASP A 60 10.80 7.80 -6.42
C ASP A 60 10.90 6.28 -6.62
N SER A 61 10.59 5.80 -7.83
CA SER A 61 10.75 4.39 -8.20
C SER A 61 12.23 4.03 -8.37
N PRO A 62 12.67 2.85 -7.91
CA PRO A 62 13.98 2.31 -8.28
C PRO A 62 14.11 2.07 -9.79
N ILE A 63 12.99 2.10 -10.52
CA ILE A 63 12.91 1.96 -11.97
C ILE A 63 12.81 3.36 -12.62
N ASP A 64 13.93 4.07 -12.75
CA ASP A 64 13.99 5.42 -13.32
C ASP A 64 14.04 5.41 -14.86
N GLU A 65 12.98 4.87 -15.50
CA GLU A 65 12.86 4.82 -16.97
C GLU A 65 11.81 5.80 -17.52
N GLY A 66 11.39 6.78 -16.72
CA GLY A 66 10.39 7.77 -17.15
C GLY A 66 8.94 7.28 -17.12
N TYR A 67 8.63 6.28 -16.29
CA TYR A 67 7.26 5.81 -16.08
C TYR A 67 6.36 6.90 -15.52
N GLU A 68 5.15 6.99 -16.04
CA GLU A 68 4.10 7.87 -15.55
C GLU A 68 3.05 7.08 -14.78
N VAL A 69 2.64 7.61 -13.63
CA VAL A 69 1.61 7.02 -12.78
C VAL A 69 0.54 8.06 -12.48
N HIS A 70 -0.66 7.61 -12.10
CA HIS A 70 -1.69 8.51 -11.60
C HIS A 70 -1.14 9.26 -10.38
N ARG A 71 -1.07 10.60 -10.47
CA ARG A 71 -0.35 11.44 -9.49
C ARG A 71 -0.77 11.15 -8.06
N GLY A 72 -2.08 11.05 -7.81
CA GLY A 72 -2.62 10.73 -6.49
C GLY A 72 -2.22 9.34 -5.97
N MET A 73 -2.19 8.32 -6.85
CA MET A 73 -1.78 6.97 -6.47
C MET A 73 -0.29 6.90 -6.16
N GLY A 74 0.54 7.63 -6.93
CA GLY A 74 1.98 7.74 -6.68
C GLY A 74 2.28 8.38 -5.32
N ILE A 75 1.60 9.49 -4.99
CA ILE A 75 1.73 10.15 -3.68
C ILE A 75 1.25 9.22 -2.56
N ALA A 76 0.12 8.54 -2.74
CA ALA A 76 -0.42 7.61 -1.76
C ALA A 76 0.51 6.41 -1.54
N ALA A 77 1.11 5.86 -2.60
CA ALA A 77 2.05 4.75 -2.52
C ALA A 77 3.31 5.14 -1.75
N ASN A 78 3.88 6.30 -2.05
CA ASN A 78 5.01 6.87 -1.31
C ASN A 78 4.68 7.06 0.18
N PHE A 79 3.47 7.54 0.49
CA PHE A 79 3.02 7.70 1.87
C PHE A 79 2.94 6.35 2.60
N VAL A 80 2.36 5.32 1.97
CA VAL A 80 2.27 3.97 2.55
C VAL A 80 3.66 3.37 2.72
N ALA A 81 4.55 3.49 1.72
CA ALA A 81 5.92 2.99 1.81
C ALA A 81 6.67 3.66 2.98
N ARG A 82 6.70 5.00 3.02
CA ARG A 82 7.42 5.75 4.07
C ARG A 82 6.88 5.49 5.47
N THR A 83 5.57 5.40 5.62
CA THR A 83 4.92 5.26 6.94
C THR A 83 4.86 3.81 7.40
N GLY A 84 4.62 2.88 6.48
CA GLY A 84 4.39 1.46 6.76
C GLY A 84 5.66 0.64 6.84
N MET A 85 6.70 0.94 6.04
CA MET A 85 7.88 0.09 5.93
C MET A 85 8.63 -0.13 7.26
N PRO A 86 8.77 0.87 8.16
CA PRO A 86 9.38 0.63 9.47
C PRO A 86 8.67 -0.45 10.29
N TYR A 87 7.34 -0.56 10.18
CA TYR A 87 6.55 -1.59 10.86
C TYR A 87 6.62 -2.93 10.15
N VAL A 88 6.64 -2.92 8.80
CA VAL A 88 6.83 -4.11 7.99
C VAL A 88 8.18 -4.77 8.29
N LEU A 89 9.27 -4.01 8.28
CA LEU A 89 10.61 -4.53 8.56
C LEU A 89 10.72 -5.10 9.98
N LYS A 90 10.15 -4.39 10.98
CA LYS A 90 10.06 -4.89 12.36
C LYS A 90 9.27 -6.20 12.45
N ALA A 91 8.18 -6.32 11.69
CA ALA A 91 7.38 -7.54 11.65
C ALA A 91 8.15 -8.69 11.00
N LEU A 92 8.75 -8.47 9.82
CA LEU A 92 9.53 -9.47 9.11
C LEU A 92 10.64 -10.02 10.01
N ASP A 93 11.34 -9.16 10.76
CA ASP A 93 12.38 -9.58 11.70
C ASP A 93 11.80 -10.31 12.94
N LYS A 94 10.74 -9.77 13.56
CA LYS A 94 10.10 -10.36 14.75
C LYS A 94 9.63 -11.80 14.50
N TRP A 95 9.00 -12.05 13.35
CA TRP A 95 8.45 -13.36 13.00
C TRP A 95 9.34 -14.19 12.08
N LYS A 96 10.54 -13.70 11.75
CA LYS A 96 11.46 -14.30 10.76
C LYS A 96 10.74 -14.67 9.46
N SER A 97 9.82 -13.81 9.05
CA SER A 97 9.03 -13.97 7.83
C SER A 97 9.84 -13.46 6.64
N ASN A 98 9.81 -14.20 5.55
CA ASN A 98 10.42 -13.82 4.27
C ASN A 98 9.37 -13.44 3.21
N ARG A 99 8.10 -13.28 3.62
CA ARG A 99 6.99 -13.07 2.71
C ARG A 99 6.25 -11.78 3.06
N LEU A 100 6.31 -10.82 2.15
CA LEU A 100 5.51 -9.60 2.17
C LEU A 100 4.37 -9.73 1.15
N ILE A 101 3.14 -9.42 1.57
CA ILE A 101 1.96 -9.42 0.71
C ILE A 101 1.34 -8.03 0.76
N LEU A 102 1.19 -7.39 -0.40
CA LEU A 102 0.52 -6.11 -0.54
C LEU A 102 -0.87 -6.34 -1.15
N LEU A 103 -1.91 -5.90 -0.46
CA LEU A 103 -3.30 -6.08 -0.85
C LEU A 103 -4.02 -4.73 -0.85
N GLY A 104 -5.06 -4.63 -1.68
CA GLY A 104 -5.96 -3.49 -1.69
C GLY A 104 -7.14 -3.75 -2.63
N HIS A 105 -8.16 -2.89 -2.53
CA HIS A 105 -9.33 -2.93 -3.41
C HIS A 105 -9.50 -1.59 -4.13
N SER A 106 -9.88 -1.61 -5.41
CA SER A 106 -10.07 -0.42 -6.25
C SER A 106 -8.81 0.48 -6.22
N LEU A 107 -8.92 1.77 -5.87
CA LEU A 107 -7.78 2.69 -5.72
C LEU A 107 -6.69 2.15 -4.77
N GLY A 108 -7.08 1.41 -3.73
CA GLY A 108 -6.16 0.78 -2.80
C GLY A 108 -5.33 -0.32 -3.47
N ALA A 109 -5.87 -1.02 -4.47
CA ALA A 109 -5.13 -2.04 -5.22
C ALA A 109 -4.03 -1.41 -6.07
N GLY A 110 -4.34 -0.32 -6.80
CA GLY A 110 -3.35 0.43 -7.57
C GLY A 110 -2.25 1.02 -6.68
N THR A 111 -2.65 1.59 -5.54
CA THR A 111 -1.71 2.10 -4.54
C THR A 111 -0.82 0.99 -3.97
N ALA A 112 -1.37 -0.19 -3.68
CA ALA A 112 -0.62 -1.34 -3.18
C ALA A 112 0.40 -1.86 -4.22
N ILE A 113 0.04 -1.90 -5.50
CA ILE A 113 0.95 -2.27 -6.59
C ILE A 113 2.11 -1.28 -6.68
N LEU A 114 1.83 0.03 -6.73
CA LEU A 114 2.87 1.07 -6.77
C LEU A 114 3.75 1.06 -5.52
N THR A 115 3.16 0.80 -4.35
CA THR A 115 3.93 0.63 -3.11
C THR A 115 4.90 -0.54 -3.26
N GLY A 116 4.48 -1.65 -3.88
CA GLY A 116 5.33 -2.78 -4.19
C GLY A 116 6.54 -2.40 -5.03
N VAL A 117 6.33 -1.61 -6.07
CA VAL A 117 7.42 -1.12 -6.93
C VAL A 117 8.43 -0.28 -6.15
N LEU A 118 7.98 0.56 -5.20
CA LEU A 118 8.86 1.41 -4.38
C LEU A 118 9.69 0.64 -3.35
N VAL A 119 9.24 -0.54 -2.94
CA VAL A 119 9.77 -1.27 -1.78
C VAL A 119 10.37 -2.63 -2.14
N THR A 120 10.40 -2.92 -3.44
CA THR A 120 11.20 -4.00 -4.03
C THR A 120 12.66 -3.58 -4.01
#